data_AF-A0A0L6ZAB9-F1
#
_entry.id   AF-A0A0L6ZAB9-F1
#
_cell.length_a   1.000
_cell.length_b   1.000
_cell.length_c   1.000
_cell.angle_alpha   90.00
_cell.angle_beta   90.00
_cell.angle_gamma   90.00
#
_symmetry.space_group_name_H-M   'P 1'
#
loop_
_entity.id
_entity.type
_entity.pdbx_description
1 polymer ?
#
loop_
_entity_poly.entity_id
_entity_poly.type
_entity_poly.pdbx_seq_one_letter_code
_entity_poly.pdbx_strand_id
1 'polypeptide(L)'
;MKKKQIAIITLFTIIITYLAVYFQWAEFYEGYGYSESNFSFSIIFLFVWGTFSYYWGKTQEKKYLRFIIVYWGIGIIASILIWIFANNQLIQSFLFPFYIWYGIPLYGFRYIPFLLCRLSIDIPSLILITSPLGILCSLLGYWLGCQLSKLIKS
;
A
#
# COMPACT_ATOMS: atom_id res chain seq x y z
N MET A 1 9.21 19.06 -8.64
CA MET A 1 8.35 19.17 -7.44
C MET A 1 8.35 20.57 -6.86
N LYS A 2 7.40 21.35 -7.35
CA LYS A 2 6.95 22.63 -6.78
C LYS A 2 6.24 22.36 -5.45
N LYS A 3 6.15 23.36 -4.56
CA LYS A 3 5.46 23.24 -3.25
C LYS A 3 4.04 22.67 -3.38
N LYS A 4 3.28 23.12 -4.40
CA LYS A 4 1.93 22.62 -4.71
C LYS A 4 1.89 21.11 -4.97
N GLN A 5 2.88 20.57 -5.68
CA GLN A 5 2.94 19.14 -6.01
C GLN A 5 3.22 18.29 -4.77
N ILE A 6 4.11 18.76 -3.89
CA ILE A 6 4.38 18.11 -2.60
C ILE A 6 3.08 18.04 -1.78
N ALA A 7 2.38 19.17 -1.62
CA ALA A 7 1.13 19.22 -0.88
C ALA A 7 0.06 18.26 -1.45
N ILE A 8 -0.09 18.20 -2.77
CA ILE A 8 -1.04 17.28 -3.42
C ILE A 8 -0.70 15.82 -3.10
N ILE A 9 0.58 15.43 -3.22
CA ILE A 9 1.03 14.06 -2.94
C ILE A 9 0.80 13.72 -1.46
N THR A 10 1.19 14.61 -0.55
CA THR A 10 1.01 14.41 0.90
C THR A 10 -0.47 14.28 1.27
N LEU A 11 -1.32 15.18 0.78
CA LEU A 11 -2.76 15.13 1.04
C LEU A 11 -3.38 13.86 0.47
N PHE A 12 -3.03 13.50 -0.76
CA PHE A 12 -3.47 12.24 -1.38
C PHE A 12 -3.12 11.04 -0.51
N THR A 13 -1.85 10.92 -0.09
CA THR A 13 -1.37 9.81 0.73
C THR A 13 -2.11 9.75 2.07
N ILE A 14 -2.28 10.87 2.76
CA ILE A 14 -3.00 10.91 4.05
C ILE A 14 -4.46 10.50 3.86
N ILE A 15 -5.16 11.09 2.89
CA ILE A 15 -6.60 10.85 2.69
C ILE A 15 -6.86 9.40 2.29
N ILE A 16 -6.13 8.88 1.30
CA ILE A 16 -6.37 7.53 0.79
C ILE A 16 -5.98 6.47 1.80
N THR A 17 -4.87 6.64 2.54
CA THR A 17 -4.51 5.73 3.63
C THR A 17 -5.52 5.81 4.77
N TYR A 18 -5.93 7.02 5.19
CA TYR A 18 -6.94 7.17 6.24
C TYR A 18 -8.26 6.49 5.89
N LEU A 19 -8.77 6.68 4.66
CA LEU A 19 -10.00 6.03 4.22
C LEU A 19 -9.87 4.51 4.23
N ALA A 20 -8.77 3.97 3.70
CA ALA A 20 -8.55 2.52 3.71
C ALA A 20 -8.42 1.96 5.14
N VAL A 21 -7.75 2.68 6.04
CA VAL A 21 -7.70 2.33 7.46
C VAL A 21 -9.09 2.35 8.07
N TYR A 22 -9.88 3.41 7.86
CA TYR A 22 -11.23 3.52 8.40
C TYR A 22 -12.12 2.33 8.02
N PHE A 23 -12.08 1.90 6.76
CA PHE A 23 -12.91 0.78 6.27
C PHE A 23 -12.39 -0.60 6.66
N GLN A 24 -11.11 -0.76 7.00
CA GLN A 24 -10.52 -2.06 7.35
C GLN A 24 -10.14 -2.18 8.84
N TRP A 25 -10.38 -1.14 9.63
CA TRP A 25 -9.95 -1.06 11.03
C TRP A 25 -10.60 -2.14 11.88
N ALA A 26 -11.91 -2.30 11.77
CA ALA A 26 -12.67 -3.26 12.55
C ALA A 26 -12.14 -4.67 12.31
N GLU A 27 -11.91 -5.06 11.06
CA GLU A 27 -11.47 -6.43 10.75
C GLU A 27 -10.00 -6.68 11.04
N PHE A 28 -9.17 -5.64 11.00
CA PHE A 28 -7.78 -5.74 11.43
C PHE A 28 -7.65 -5.85 12.96
N TYR A 29 -8.38 -5.03 13.72
CA TYR A 29 -8.25 -4.93 15.18
C TYR A 29 -9.09 -5.96 15.94
N GLU A 30 -10.33 -6.18 15.50
CA GLU A 30 -11.26 -7.14 16.11
C GLU A 30 -11.10 -8.55 15.54
N GLY A 31 -10.19 -8.72 14.56
CA GLY A 31 -9.83 -10.03 14.00
C GLY A 31 -10.94 -10.68 13.17
N TYR A 32 -11.93 -9.91 12.71
CA TYR A 32 -12.95 -10.44 11.82
C TYR A 32 -12.31 -11.08 10.58
N GLY A 33 -12.93 -12.18 10.16
CA GLY A 33 -12.37 -13.13 9.21
C GLY A 33 -12.27 -12.61 7.76
N TYR A 34 -12.02 -13.56 6.88
CA TYR A 34 -11.93 -13.40 5.43
C TYR A 34 -13.19 -12.74 4.86
N SER A 35 -13.09 -11.49 4.40
CA SER A 35 -14.21 -10.70 3.86
C SER A 35 -13.95 -10.22 2.44
N GLU A 36 -14.92 -10.48 1.55
CA GLU A 36 -14.91 -10.01 0.15
C GLU A 36 -14.98 -8.48 0.05
N SER A 37 -15.67 -7.83 0.98
CA SER A 37 -15.75 -6.36 1.05
C SER A 37 -14.37 -5.77 1.32
N ASN A 38 -13.61 -6.35 2.25
CA ASN A 38 -12.26 -5.86 2.58
C ASN A 38 -11.29 -6.10 1.45
N PHE A 39 -11.41 -7.25 0.80
CA PHE A 39 -10.65 -7.50 -0.41
C PHE A 39 -10.93 -6.43 -1.47
N SER A 40 -12.21 -6.09 -1.70
CA SER A 40 -12.60 -5.04 -2.64
C SER A 40 -12.02 -3.67 -2.25
N PHE A 41 -12.04 -3.30 -0.98
CA PHE A 41 -11.41 -2.06 -0.50
C PHE A 41 -9.89 -2.04 -0.73
N SER A 42 -9.19 -3.14 -0.49
CA SER A 42 -7.75 -3.25 -0.78
C SER A 42 -7.44 -3.11 -2.26
N ILE A 43 -8.29 -3.68 -3.13
CA ILE A 43 -8.18 -3.51 -4.59
C ILE A 43 -8.41 -2.05 -4.99
N ILE A 44 -9.45 -1.41 -4.45
CA ILE A 44 -9.73 0.01 -4.72
C ILE A 44 -8.55 0.88 -4.26
N PHE A 45 -7.99 0.62 -3.07
CA PHE A 45 -6.83 1.34 -2.56
C PHE A 45 -5.62 1.23 -3.51
N LEU A 46 -5.28 0.02 -3.97
CA LEU A 46 -4.21 -0.16 -4.96
C LEU A 46 -4.55 0.54 -6.28
N PHE A 47 -5.78 0.41 -6.78
CA PHE A 47 -6.21 1.02 -8.03
C PHE A 47 -6.08 2.55 -8.01
N VAL A 48 -6.46 3.19 -6.90
CA VAL A 48 -6.32 4.63 -6.69
C VAL A 48 -4.84 5.04 -6.67
N TRP A 49 -3.98 4.29 -5.98
CA TRP A 49 -2.53 4.48 -6.02
C TRP A 49 -1.93 4.33 -7.43
N GLY A 50 -2.35 3.30 -8.16
CA GLY A 50 -1.92 3.04 -9.53
C GLY A 50 -2.34 4.17 -10.47
N THR A 51 -3.58 4.64 -10.38
CA THR A 51 -4.11 5.73 -11.20
C THR A 51 -3.43 7.07 -10.89
N PHE A 52 -3.20 7.35 -9.60
CA PHE A 52 -2.44 8.54 -9.19
C PHE A 52 -1.00 8.48 -9.70
N SER A 53 -0.36 7.31 -9.60
CA SER A 53 0.99 7.09 -10.12
C SER A 53 1.05 7.25 -11.64
N TYR A 54 0.03 6.78 -12.35
CA TYR A 54 -0.14 6.95 -13.78
C TYR A 54 -0.19 8.41 -14.20
N TYR A 55 -0.96 9.24 -13.48
CA TYR A 55 -1.00 10.68 -13.72
C TYR A 55 0.41 11.31 -13.63
N TRP A 56 1.15 11.00 -12.56
CA TRP A 56 2.52 11.51 -12.39
C TRP A 56 3.50 10.96 -13.42
N GLY A 57 3.31 9.71 -13.85
CA GLY A 57 4.03 9.09 -14.94
C GLY A 57 3.83 9.82 -16.27
N LYS A 58 2.60 10.22 -16.59
CA LYS A 58 2.28 11.02 -17.78
C LYS A 58 3.02 12.36 -17.79
N THR A 59 3.21 12.97 -16.62
CA THR A 59 4.00 14.20 -16.46
C THR A 59 5.51 13.98 -16.37
N GLN A 60 5.96 12.71 -16.33
CA GLN A 60 7.36 12.29 -16.20
C GLN A 60 8.09 12.89 -14.97
N GLU A 61 7.36 13.10 -13.87
CA GLU A 61 7.90 13.73 -12.66
C GLU A 61 8.79 12.77 -11.85
N LYS A 62 10.10 12.78 -12.14
CA LYS A 62 11.10 11.92 -11.47
C LYS A 62 11.15 12.06 -9.94
N LYS A 63 10.74 13.22 -9.39
CA LYS A 63 10.67 13.43 -7.94
C LYS A 63 9.53 12.63 -7.30
N TYR A 64 8.43 12.40 -8.01
CA TYR A 64 7.36 11.50 -7.58
C TYR A 64 7.83 10.04 -7.57
N LEU A 65 8.58 9.61 -8.59
CA LEU A 65 9.18 8.27 -8.61
C LEU A 65 10.07 8.01 -7.37
N ARG A 66 10.90 8.99 -6.98
CA ARG A 66 11.68 8.89 -5.73
C ARG A 66 10.79 8.81 -4.50
N PHE A 67 9.72 9.59 -4.46
CA PHE A 67 8.75 9.54 -3.36
C PHE A 67 8.13 8.15 -3.21
N ILE A 68 7.64 7.52 -4.27
CA ILE A 68 7.01 6.19 -4.16
C ILE A 68 8.01 5.11 -3.72
N ILE A 69 9.26 5.18 -4.19
CA ILE A 69 10.31 4.24 -3.78
C ILE A 69 10.62 4.40 -2.28
N VAL A 70 10.74 5.64 -1.79
CA VAL A 70 11.02 5.89 -0.37
C VAL A 70 9.81 5.52 0.49
N TYR A 71 8.61 5.95 0.11
CA TYR A 71 7.37 5.70 0.84
C TYR A 71 7.11 4.21 1.01
N TRP A 72 7.07 3.46 -0.09
CA TRP A 72 6.84 2.02 -0.02
C TRP A 72 8.08 1.26 0.49
N GLY A 73 9.29 1.76 0.25
CA GLY A 73 10.52 1.18 0.78
C GLY A 73 10.57 1.18 2.31
N ILE A 74 10.15 2.27 2.94
CA ILE A 74 9.96 2.33 4.40
C ILE A 74 8.93 1.27 4.84
N GLY A 75 7.82 1.15 4.11
CA GLY A 75 6.81 0.11 4.35
C GLY A 75 7.39 -1.30 4.28
N ILE A 76 8.19 -1.62 3.26
CA ILE A 76 8.82 -2.94 3.08
C ILE A 76 9.79 -3.24 4.23
N ILE A 77 10.65 -2.28 4.59
CA ILE A 77 11.59 -2.45 5.70
C ILE A 77 10.82 -2.66 7.01
N ALA A 78 9.77 -1.86 7.26
CA ALA A 78 8.93 -2.02 8.42
C ALA A 78 8.24 -3.39 8.45
N SER A 79 7.69 -3.85 7.32
CA SER A 79 7.10 -5.19 7.18
C SER A 79 8.08 -6.30 7.55
N ILE A 80 9.33 -6.21 7.08
CA ILE A 80 10.38 -7.19 7.36
C ILE A 80 10.73 -7.18 8.86
N LEU A 81 10.94 -6.00 9.45
CA LEU A 81 11.24 -5.88 10.88
C LEU A 81 10.09 -6.43 11.74
N ILE A 82 8.86 -6.11 11.37
CA ILE A 82 7.66 -6.63 12.02
C ILE A 82 7.65 -8.16 12.01
N TRP A 83 7.96 -8.77 10.87
CA TRP A 83 7.97 -10.22 10.72
C TRP A 83 9.10 -10.88 11.53
N ILE A 84 10.33 -10.34 11.46
CA ILE A 84 11.49 -10.84 12.21
C ILE A 84 11.23 -10.80 13.72
N PHE A 85 10.59 -9.73 14.20
CA PHE A 85 10.34 -9.49 15.62
C PHE A 85 8.90 -9.81 16.04
N ALA A 86 8.20 -10.71 15.33
CA ALA A 86 6.79 -11.05 15.61
C ALA A 86 6.54 -11.45 17.08
N ASN A 87 7.51 -12.13 17.71
CA ASN A 87 7.41 -12.59 19.09
C ASN A 87 7.88 -11.57 20.15
N ASN A 88 8.41 -10.41 19.75
CA ASN A 88 8.91 -9.39 20.68
C ASN A 88 7.89 -8.26 20.86
N GLN A 89 7.11 -8.32 21.92
CA GLN A 89 6.01 -7.39 22.20
C GLN A 89 6.43 -5.91 22.28
N LEU A 90 7.64 -5.64 22.78
CA LEU A 90 8.16 -4.27 22.92
C LEU A 90 8.45 -3.67 21.53
N ILE A 91 9.09 -4.44 20.65
CA ILE A 91 9.36 -4.03 19.26
C ILE A 91 8.06 -3.92 18.45
N GLN A 92 7.12 -4.86 18.64
CA GLN A 92 5.81 -4.79 17.99
C GLN A 92 5.04 -3.51 18.36
N SER A 93 5.10 -3.09 19.63
CA SER A 93 4.45 -1.86 20.09
C SER A 93 5.07 -0.61 19.44
N PHE A 94 6.40 -0.60 19.28
CA PHE A 94 7.10 0.49 18.58
C PHE A 94 6.77 0.54 17.08
N LEU A 95 6.61 -0.62 16.44
CA LEU A 95 6.29 -0.73 15.01
C LEU A 95 4.79 -0.61 14.69
N PHE A 96 3.94 -0.51 15.72
CA PHE A 96 2.47 -0.42 15.57
C PHE A 96 1.99 0.67 14.60
N PRO A 97 2.56 1.90 14.57
CA PRO A 97 2.15 2.90 13.58
C PRO A 97 2.37 2.44 12.12
N PHE A 98 3.36 1.60 11.86
CA PHE A 98 3.62 1.06 10.52
C PHE A 98 2.60 -0.02 10.12
N TYR A 99 2.09 -0.79 11.09
CA TYR A 99 0.95 -1.68 10.84
C TYR A 99 -0.26 -0.91 10.35
N ILE A 100 -0.60 0.17 11.06
CA ILE A 100 -1.73 1.03 10.69
C ILE A 100 -1.51 1.60 9.29
N TRP A 101 -0.32 2.11 9.03
CA TRP A 101 -0.07 2.89 7.83
C TRP A 101 0.13 2.06 6.56
N TYR A 102 0.74 0.88 6.66
CA TYR A 102 1.11 0.05 5.51
C TYR A 102 0.39 -1.31 5.47
N GLY A 103 0.06 -1.88 6.63
CA GLY A 103 -0.58 -3.19 6.74
C GLY A 103 -2.10 -3.11 6.58
N ILE A 104 -2.78 -2.30 7.40
CA ILE A 104 -4.25 -2.20 7.44
C ILE A 104 -4.86 -1.92 6.06
N PRO A 105 -4.37 -0.97 5.24
CA PRO A 105 -5.00 -0.66 3.95
C PRO A 105 -5.09 -1.83 2.97
N LEU A 106 -4.29 -2.86 3.19
CA LEU A 106 -4.17 -4.03 2.33
C LEU A 106 -4.55 -5.31 3.07
N TYR A 107 -5.16 -5.21 4.26
CA TYR A 107 -5.54 -6.37 5.07
C TYR A 107 -6.52 -7.30 4.33
N GLY A 108 -7.39 -6.75 3.47
CA GLY A 108 -8.26 -7.54 2.61
C GLY A 108 -7.58 -8.61 1.74
N PHE A 109 -6.27 -8.49 1.47
CA PHE A 109 -5.51 -9.54 0.75
C PHE A 109 -5.39 -10.85 1.52
N ARG A 110 -5.69 -10.85 2.83
CA ARG A 110 -5.84 -12.07 3.63
C ARG A 110 -6.90 -13.01 3.04
N TYR A 111 -7.88 -12.49 2.30
CA TYR A 111 -8.91 -13.28 1.61
C TYR A 111 -8.34 -14.25 0.56
N ILE A 112 -7.29 -13.86 -0.18
CA ILE A 112 -6.80 -14.63 -1.34
C ILE A 112 -6.26 -16.03 -0.95
N PRO A 113 -5.32 -16.18 0.00
CA PRO A 113 -4.80 -17.50 0.38
C PRO A 113 -5.88 -18.44 0.92
N PHE A 114 -6.87 -17.88 1.62
CA PHE A 114 -7.99 -18.63 2.14
C PHE A 114 -8.91 -19.12 1.03
N LEU A 115 -9.21 -18.25 0.05
CA LEU A 115 -10.03 -18.60 -1.11
C LEU A 115 -9.35 -19.66 -1.99
N LEU A 116 -8.07 -19.48 -2.30
CA LEU A 116 -7.35 -20.32 -3.27
C LEU A 116 -6.86 -21.65 -2.68
N CYS A 117 -6.41 -21.64 -1.42
CA CYS A 117 -5.69 -22.77 -0.85
C CYS A 117 -6.24 -23.21 0.51
N ARG A 118 -7.32 -22.59 1.01
CA ARG A 118 -7.83 -22.79 2.39
C ARG A 118 -6.75 -22.54 3.46
N LEU A 119 -5.73 -21.73 3.14
CA LEU A 119 -4.60 -21.44 4.02
C LEU A 119 -4.92 -20.23 4.90
N SER A 120 -4.81 -20.42 6.21
CA SER A 120 -4.88 -19.31 7.15
C SER A 120 -3.51 -18.66 7.30
N ILE A 121 -3.31 -17.51 6.65
CA ILE A 121 -2.12 -16.69 6.86
C ILE A 121 -2.31 -15.82 8.12
N ASP A 122 -1.30 -15.82 8.98
CA ASP A 122 -1.16 -14.98 10.15
C ASP A 122 -0.85 -13.52 9.75
N ILE A 123 -1.29 -12.57 10.59
CA ILE A 123 -1.17 -11.14 10.31
C ILE A 123 0.30 -10.72 10.03
N PRO A 124 1.32 -11.20 10.77
CA PRO A 124 2.72 -10.87 10.48
C PRO A 124 3.20 -11.36 9.11
N SER A 125 2.74 -12.52 8.63
CA SER A 125 3.12 -12.99 7.29
C SER A 125 2.39 -12.26 6.18
N LEU A 126 1.14 -11.82 6.41
CA LEU A 126 0.40 -10.99 5.47
C LEU A 126 1.12 -9.67 5.20
N ILE A 127 1.72 -9.05 6.21
CA ILE A 127 2.36 -7.74 6.04
C ILE A 127 3.56 -7.77 5.09
N LEU A 128 4.17 -8.95 4.88
CA LEU A 128 5.26 -9.14 3.93
C LEU A 128 4.83 -8.94 2.47
N ILE A 129 3.55 -9.13 2.15
CA ILE A 129 3.04 -8.97 0.78
C ILE A 129 2.38 -7.61 0.54
N THR A 130 1.92 -6.92 1.59
CA THR A 130 1.22 -5.62 1.48
C THR A 130 2.07 -4.53 0.83
N SER A 131 3.17 -4.11 1.45
CA SER A 131 4.05 -3.06 0.93
C SER A 131 4.63 -3.37 -0.46
N PRO A 132 5.02 -4.64 -0.78
CA PRO A 132 5.36 -5.03 -2.15
C PRO A 132 4.23 -4.86 -3.17
N LEU A 133 2.98 -5.17 -2.83
CA LEU A 133 1.86 -4.92 -3.75
C LEU A 133 1.67 -3.43 -4.01
N GLY A 134 1.80 -2.60 -2.97
CA GLY A 134 1.75 -1.14 -3.07
C GLY A 134 2.81 -0.56 -4.02
N ILE A 135 4.07 -0.98 -3.86
CA ILE A 135 5.16 -0.50 -4.72
C ILE A 135 4.99 -0.98 -6.17
N LEU A 136 4.61 -2.24 -6.38
CA LEU A 136 4.40 -2.79 -7.72
C LEU A 136 3.29 -2.05 -8.45
N CYS A 137 2.15 -1.85 -7.80
CA CYS A 137 1.02 -1.12 -8.39
C CYS A 137 1.40 0.33 -8.74
N SER A 138 2.12 1.00 -7.84
CA SER A 138 2.55 2.39 -8.06
C SER A 138 3.57 2.49 -9.21
N LEU A 139 4.55 1.59 -9.27
CA LEU A 139 5.56 1.56 -10.32
C LEU A 139 4.93 1.23 -11.69
N LEU A 140 4.02 0.26 -11.75
CA LEU A 140 3.29 -0.10 -12.96
C LEU A 140 2.48 1.09 -13.47
N GLY A 141 1.72 1.75 -12.59
CA GLY A 141 0.97 2.96 -12.93
C GLY A 141 1.89 4.04 -13.52
N TYR A 142 2.97 4.38 -12.81
CA TYR A 142 3.94 5.38 -13.26
C TYR A 142 4.57 5.02 -14.62
N TRP A 143 4.96 3.76 -14.82
CA TRP A 143 5.55 3.27 -16.05
C TRP A 143 4.58 3.37 -17.23
N LEU A 144 3.33 2.93 -17.07
CA LEU A 144 2.28 3.04 -18.09
C LEU A 144 2.04 4.51 -18.49
N GLY A 145 2.01 5.42 -17.51
CA GLY A 145 1.88 6.86 -17.76
C GLY A 145 3.04 7.42 -18.59
N CYS A 146 4.28 6.98 -18.29
CA CYS A 146 5.46 7.36 -19.06
C CYS A 146 5.37 6.87 -20.52
N GLN A 147 4.93 5.63 -20.75
CA GLN A 147 4.81 5.07 -22.11
C GLN A 147 3.79 5.84 -22.94
N LEU A 148 2.61 6.15 -22.39
CA LEU A 148 1.62 6.95 -23.12
C LEU A 148 2.17 8.34 -23.48
N SER A 149 2.89 8.98 -22.55
CA SER A 149 3.50 10.29 -22.84
C SER A 149 4.53 10.23 -23.97
N LYS A 150 5.21 9.10 -24.16
CA LYS A 150 6.15 8.93 -25.28
C LYS A 150 5.41 8.74 -26.60
N LEU A 151 4.35 7.94 -26.60
CA LEU A 151 3.53 7.70 -27.79
C LEU A 151 2.88 8.99 -28.33
N ILE A 152 2.39 9.87 -27.46
CA ILE A 152 1.77 11.14 -27.87
C ILE A 152 2.78 12.14 -28.45
N LYS A 153 4.07 12.02 -28.08
CA LYS A 153 5.13 12.92 -28.54
C LYS A 153 5.85 12.42 -29.80
N SER A 154 5.63 11.15 -30.17
CA SER A 154 6.15 10.52 -31.39
C SER A 154 5.23 10.79 -32.56
#